data_AF-A0A6C0KBW6-F1
#
_entry.id   AF-A0A6C0KBW6-F1
#
_cell.length_a   1.000
_cell.length_b   1.000
_cell.length_c   1.000
_cell.angle_alpha   90.00
_cell.angle_beta   90.00
_cell.angle_gamma   90.00
#
_symmetry.space_group_name_H-M   'P 1'
#
loop_
_entity.id
_entity.type
_entity.pdbx_description
1 polymer ?
#
loop_
_entity_poly.entity_id
_entity_poly.type
_entity_poly.pdbx_seq_one_letter_code
_entity_poly.pdbx_strand_id
1 'polypeptide(L)'
;MPTTNARIEELETKVAALTTMILALTVETQKPAKKAKATKTKATKTKAKKDPDAPKRPLSAYNLFVREMKKKDPKTDMKELGRMWKQDYPDDSDRTEWNDEAAAAKKVYEAQMEAYKMASAMPTSEDEE
;
A
#
# COMPACT_ATOMS: atom_id res chain seq x y z
N MET A 1 17.91 7.45 46.89
CA MET A 1 16.60 6.87 46.52
C MET A 1 15.93 7.85 45.56
N PRO A 2 15.91 7.60 44.24
CA PRO A 2 15.17 8.45 43.32
C PRO A 2 13.68 8.36 43.71
N THR A 3 13.10 9.49 44.10
CA THR A 3 11.72 9.58 44.57
C THR A 3 10.76 9.09 43.49
N THR A 4 9.69 8.41 43.90
CA THR A 4 8.67 7.80 43.03
C THR A 4 8.19 8.71 41.91
N ASN A 5 8.11 10.03 42.17
CA ASN A 5 7.70 11.03 41.19
C ASN A 5 8.68 11.18 40.02
N ALA A 6 10.00 11.13 40.27
CA ALA A 6 11.01 11.25 39.22
C ALA A 6 11.02 10.03 38.27
N ARG A 7 10.69 8.85 38.80
CA ARG A 7 10.57 7.63 37.99
C ARG A 7 9.31 7.63 37.12
N ILE A 8 8.22 8.26 37.60
CA ILE A 8 6.99 8.43 36.83
C ILE A 8 7.21 9.43 35.70
N GLU A 9 7.84 10.58 35.97
CA GLU A 9 8.21 11.56 34.94
C GLU A 9 9.16 10.96 33.88
N GLU A 10 10.11 10.10 34.29
CA GLU A 10 10.98 9.37 33.38
C GLU A 10 10.22 8.36 32.49
N LEU A 11 9.11 7.79 32.98
CA LEU A 11 8.27 6.89 32.21
C LEU A 11 7.36 7.65 31.24
N GLU A 12 6.78 8.77 31.68
CA GLU A 12 5.94 9.63 30.84
C GLU A 12 6.73 10.22 29.68
N THR A 13 7.95 10.68 29.93
CA THR A 13 8.86 11.18 28.89
C THR A 13 9.24 10.10 27.87
N LYS A 14 9.43 8.85 28.31
CA LYS A 14 9.68 7.71 27.39
C LYS A 14 8.46 7.34 26.57
N VAL A 15 7.26 7.36 27.16
CA VAL A 15 6.01 7.11 26.43
C VAL A 15 5.76 8.21 25.40
N ALA A 16 6.01 9.48 25.74
CA ALA A 16 5.94 10.61 24.82
C ALA A 16 6.99 10.53 23.69
N ALA A 17 8.20 10.05 23.98
CA ALA A 17 9.23 9.82 22.97
C ALA A 17 8.85 8.68 22.01
N LEU A 18 8.23 7.61 22.51
CA LEU A 18 7.78 6.51 21.67
C LEU A 18 6.58 6.90 20.80
N THR A 19 5.62 7.66 21.32
CA THR A 19 4.48 8.15 20.52
C THR A 19 4.91 9.12 19.43
N THR A 20 5.85 10.03 19.72
CA THR A 20 6.43 10.91 18.70
C THR A 20 7.23 10.15 17.64
N MET A 21 7.96 9.11 18.02
CA MET A 21 8.69 8.25 17.06
C MET A 21 7.74 7.46 16.15
N ILE A 22 6.63 6.96 16.69
CA ILE A 22 5.58 6.29 15.90
C ILE A 22 4.94 7.28 14.93
N LEU A 23 4.61 8.50 15.38
CA LEU A 23 4.01 9.53 14.52
C LEU A 23 4.97 9.94 13.39
N ALA A 24 6.26 10.09 13.68
CA ALA A 24 7.30 10.40 12.69
C ALA A 24 7.43 9.30 11.63
N LEU A 25 7.34 8.02 12.01
CA LEU A 25 7.35 6.90 11.09
C LEU A 25 6.07 6.83 10.22
N THR A 26 4.97 7.44 10.66
CA THR A 26 3.69 7.42 9.93
C THR A 26 3.60 8.52 8.85
N VAL A 27 4.48 9.53 8.90
CA VAL A 27 4.48 10.67 7.95
C VAL A 27 5.32 10.41 6.69
N GLU A 28 6.12 9.35 6.64
CA GLU A 28 7.10 9.12 5.56
C GLU A 28 6.57 8.26 4.40
N THR A 29 5.39 8.59 3.87
CA THR A 29 4.89 8.03 2.60
C THR A 29 4.32 9.09 1.66
N GLN A 30 5.14 10.05 1.22
CA GLN A 30 4.90 10.73 -0.06
C GLN A 30 6.21 10.82 -0.86
N LYS A 31 6.53 9.72 -1.56
CA LYS A 31 7.55 9.71 -2.62
C LYS A 31 6.92 10.22 -3.91
N PRO A 32 7.43 11.29 -4.55
CA PRO A 32 6.86 11.83 -5.78
C PRO A 32 7.03 10.84 -6.94
N ALA A 33 5.94 10.63 -7.68
CA ALA A 33 5.86 9.74 -8.83
C ALA A 33 6.83 10.18 -9.93
N LYS A 34 7.87 9.37 -10.19
CA LYS A 34 8.77 9.56 -11.35
C LYS A 34 8.04 9.18 -12.64
N LYS A 35 8.14 10.08 -13.63
CA LYS A 35 7.54 10.04 -14.96
C LYS A 35 7.81 8.72 -15.70
N ALA A 36 6.74 8.16 -16.29
CA ALA A 36 6.78 6.97 -17.11
C ALA A 36 7.53 7.22 -18.43
N LYS A 37 8.57 6.41 -18.71
CA LYS A 37 9.24 6.35 -20.00
C LYS A 37 8.42 5.44 -20.92
N ALA A 38 7.99 5.99 -22.05
CA ALA A 38 7.18 5.30 -23.04
C ALA A 38 7.96 4.17 -23.73
N THR A 39 7.38 2.97 -23.76
CA THR A 39 7.74 1.90 -24.69
C THR A 39 6.50 1.48 -25.47
N LYS A 40 6.54 1.75 -26.79
CA LYS A 40 5.66 1.16 -27.81
C LYS A 40 5.83 -0.37 -27.70
N THR A 41 4.82 -1.23 -27.84
CA THR A 41 4.03 -1.48 -29.06
C THR A 41 2.93 -2.52 -28.73
N LYS A 42 1.92 -2.59 -29.60
CA LYS A 42 0.90 -3.66 -29.79
C LYS A 42 -0.52 -3.28 -29.32
N ALA A 43 -1.32 -2.86 -30.33
CA ALA A 43 -2.78 -2.72 -30.39
C ALA A 43 -3.50 -2.47 -29.05
N THR A 44 -3.51 -1.22 -28.60
CA THR A 44 -4.26 -0.80 -27.42
C THR A 44 -5.67 -0.43 -27.86
N LYS A 45 -6.70 -1.15 -27.38
CA LYS A 45 -7.96 -0.49 -27.01
C LYS A 45 -7.53 0.76 -26.25
N THR A 46 -7.80 1.95 -26.78
CA THR A 46 -7.55 3.22 -26.11
C THR A 46 -8.13 3.08 -24.72
N LYS A 47 -7.27 2.89 -23.71
CA LYS A 47 -7.73 2.81 -22.33
C LYS A 47 -8.35 4.17 -22.08
N ALA A 48 -9.67 4.21 -21.89
CA ALA A 48 -10.35 5.39 -21.39
C ALA A 48 -9.51 5.92 -20.22
N LYS A 49 -9.30 7.26 -20.19
CA LYS A 49 -8.57 7.90 -19.11
C LYS A 49 -9.17 7.37 -17.81
N LYS A 50 -8.34 6.74 -16.97
CA LYS A 50 -8.79 6.24 -15.69
C LYS A 50 -9.24 7.47 -14.90
N ASP A 51 -10.49 7.50 -14.44
CA ASP A 51 -10.99 8.59 -13.62
C ASP A 51 -10.03 8.82 -12.45
N PRO A 52 -9.56 10.06 -12.22
CA PRO A 52 -8.59 10.34 -11.15
C PRO A 52 -9.10 9.96 -9.76
N ASP A 53 -10.42 10.05 -9.56
CA ASP A 53 -11.09 9.79 -8.28
C ASP A 53 -11.46 8.31 -8.08
N ALA A 54 -11.26 7.46 -9.10
CA ALA A 54 -11.55 6.05 -8.97
C ALA A 54 -10.56 5.36 -8.02
N PRO A 55 -11.04 4.55 -7.05
CA PRO A 55 -10.20 3.79 -6.15
C PRO A 55 -9.15 2.96 -6.89
N LYS A 56 -7.93 2.90 -6.35
CA LYS A 56 -6.84 2.10 -6.93
C LYS A 56 -7.06 0.62 -6.64
N ARG A 57 -6.91 -0.24 -7.65
CA ARG A 57 -7.00 -1.69 -7.48
C ARG A 57 -6.02 -2.20 -6.41
N PRO A 58 -6.43 -3.16 -5.58
CA PRO A 58 -5.58 -3.75 -4.55
C PRO A 58 -4.48 -4.59 -5.21
N LEU A 59 -3.36 -4.75 -4.51
CA LEU A 59 -2.27 -5.62 -4.94
C LEU A 59 -2.63 -7.08 -4.62
N SER A 60 -2.23 -7.99 -5.50
CA SER A 60 -2.28 -9.44 -5.22
C SER A 60 -1.12 -9.86 -4.31
N ALA A 61 -1.25 -11.04 -3.69
CA ALA A 61 -0.22 -11.61 -2.82
C ALA A 61 1.17 -11.63 -3.49
N TYR A 62 1.25 -12.09 -4.74
CA TYR A 62 2.50 -12.06 -5.51
C TYR A 62 3.07 -10.64 -5.70
N ASN A 63 2.23 -9.63 -5.92
CA ASN A 63 2.70 -8.26 -6.08
C ASN A 63 3.20 -7.67 -4.75
N LEU A 64 2.62 -8.07 -3.62
CA LEU A 64 3.12 -7.73 -2.29
C LEU A 64 4.49 -8.38 -2.06
N PHE A 65 4.62 -9.67 -2.35
CA PHE A 65 5.90 -10.37 -2.31
C PHE A 65 6.98 -9.69 -3.16
N VAL A 66 6.68 -9.37 -4.43
CA VAL A 66 7.61 -8.65 -5.31
C VAL A 66 8.00 -7.30 -4.72
N ARG A 67 7.07 -6.57 -4.09
CA ARG A 67 7.37 -5.30 -3.44
C ARG A 67 8.37 -5.48 -2.31
N GLU A 68 8.16 -6.48 -1.46
CA GLU A 68 9.05 -6.76 -0.33
C GLU A 68 10.41 -7.28 -0.79
N MET A 69 10.46 -8.12 -1.81
CA MET A 69 11.74 -8.57 -2.39
C MET A 69 12.48 -7.42 -3.08
N LYS A 70 11.80 -6.54 -3.82
CA LYS A 70 12.43 -5.35 -4.42
C LYS A 70 12.89 -4.30 -3.42
N LYS A 71 12.31 -4.28 -2.22
CA LYS A 71 12.83 -3.44 -1.12
C LYS A 71 14.15 -3.99 -0.59
N LYS A 72 14.27 -5.32 -0.50
CA LYS A 72 15.48 -6.02 -0.04
C LYS A 72 16.59 -5.97 -1.10
N ASP A 73 16.25 -6.32 -2.34
CA ASP A 73 17.14 -6.23 -3.49
C ASP A 73 16.42 -5.56 -4.69
N PRO A 74 16.71 -4.27 -4.95
CA PRO A 74 16.12 -3.54 -6.06
C PRO A 74 16.55 -4.03 -7.44
N LYS A 75 17.64 -4.83 -7.52
CA LYS A 75 18.23 -5.28 -8.79
C LYS A 75 17.71 -6.64 -9.24
N THR A 76 16.99 -7.36 -8.38
CA THR A 76 16.42 -8.67 -8.72
C THR A 76 15.48 -8.57 -9.93
N ASP A 77 15.67 -9.46 -10.89
CA ASP A 77 14.82 -9.51 -12.08
C ASP A 77 13.43 -10.09 -11.72
N MET A 78 12.39 -9.60 -12.40
CA MET A 78 11.02 -10.10 -12.21
C MET A 78 10.90 -11.60 -12.54
N LYS A 79 11.73 -12.12 -13.45
CA LYS A 79 11.77 -13.56 -13.76
C LYS A 79 12.29 -14.38 -12.59
N GLU A 80 13.27 -13.85 -11.87
CA GLU A 80 13.88 -14.52 -10.72
C GLU A 80 12.91 -14.53 -9.55
N LEU A 81 12.23 -13.41 -9.28
CA LEU A 81 11.14 -13.35 -8.29
C LEU A 81 10.00 -14.33 -8.59
N GLY A 82 9.64 -14.50 -9.86
CA GLY A 82 8.63 -15.47 -10.28
C GLY A 82 9.07 -16.93 -10.11
N ARG A 83 10.38 -17.21 -10.19
CA ARG A 83 10.94 -18.53 -9.89
C ARG A 83 10.96 -18.78 -8.38
N MET A 84 11.49 -17.81 -7.63
CA MET A 84 11.55 -17.83 -6.16
C MET A 84 10.16 -18.08 -5.56
N TRP A 85 9.13 -17.37 -6.03
CA TRP A 85 7.74 -17.57 -5.60
C TRP A 85 7.22 -19.01 -5.82
N LYS A 86 7.64 -19.67 -6.89
CA LYS A 86 7.19 -21.04 -7.21
C LYS A 86 8.02 -22.10 -6.50
N GLN A 87 9.29 -21.84 -6.22
CA GLN A 87 10.22 -22.78 -5.62
C GLN A 87 10.22 -22.73 -4.10
N ASP A 88 10.28 -21.52 -3.53
CA ASP A 88 10.45 -21.32 -2.09
C ASP A 88 9.11 -21.29 -1.35
N TYR A 89 8.05 -20.95 -2.07
CA TYR A 89 6.69 -20.87 -1.52
C TYR A 89 5.74 -21.73 -2.37
N PRO A 90 5.94 -23.04 -2.53
CA PRO A 90 5.10 -23.85 -3.41
C PRO A 90 3.66 -23.96 -2.87
N ASP A 91 3.52 -24.01 -1.55
CA ASP A 91 2.25 -24.21 -0.85
C ASP A 91 1.58 -22.89 -0.47
N ASP A 92 0.26 -22.93 -0.35
CA ASP A 92 -0.54 -21.76 0.01
C ASP A 92 -0.34 -21.36 1.48
N SER A 93 0.13 -22.29 2.32
CA SER A 93 0.47 -22.07 3.73
C SER A 93 1.59 -21.04 3.92
N ASP A 94 2.63 -21.11 3.09
CA ASP A 94 3.78 -20.20 3.19
C ASP A 94 3.47 -18.83 2.56
N ARG A 95 2.37 -18.76 1.81
CA ARG A 95 1.86 -17.55 1.18
C ARG A 95 0.74 -16.89 1.99
N THR A 96 0.34 -17.48 3.12
CA THR A 96 -0.77 -17.02 3.96
C THR A 96 -0.63 -15.55 4.32
N GLU A 97 0.53 -15.10 4.78
CA GLU A 97 0.78 -13.70 5.15
C GLU A 97 0.43 -12.74 3.99
N TRP A 98 0.94 -13.00 2.78
CA TRP A 98 0.63 -12.16 1.61
C TRP A 98 -0.78 -12.35 1.08
N ASN A 99 -1.37 -13.54 1.23
CA ASN A 99 -2.74 -13.83 0.85
C ASN A 99 -3.73 -13.09 1.76
N ASP A 100 -3.46 -13.06 3.06
CA ASP A 100 -4.27 -12.37 4.06
C ASP A 100 -4.18 -10.84 3.87
N GLU A 101 -2.97 -10.31 3.65
CA GLU A 101 -2.80 -8.89 3.30
C GLU A 101 -3.53 -8.53 2.01
N ALA A 102 -3.43 -9.36 0.97
CA ALA A 102 -4.12 -9.14 -0.29
C ALA A 102 -5.64 -9.22 -0.14
N ALA A 103 -6.14 -10.13 0.69
CA ALA A 103 -7.56 -10.27 1.02
C ALA A 103 -8.07 -9.04 1.80
N ALA A 104 -7.30 -8.56 2.79
CA ALA A 104 -7.62 -7.35 3.53
C ALA A 104 -7.66 -6.12 2.60
N ALA A 105 -6.64 -5.95 1.75
CA ALA A 105 -6.59 -4.87 0.76
C ALA A 105 -7.77 -4.94 -0.22
N LYS A 106 -8.18 -6.15 -0.61
CA LYS A 106 -9.35 -6.36 -1.47
C LYS A 106 -10.65 -5.92 -0.80
N LYS A 107 -10.87 -6.28 0.48
CA LYS A 107 -12.05 -5.83 1.24
C LYS A 107 -12.12 -4.30 1.33
N VAL A 108 -10.99 -3.65 1.60
CA VAL A 108 -10.90 -2.19 1.65
C VAL A 108 -11.24 -1.56 0.29
N TYR A 109 -10.71 -2.12 -0.80
CA TYR A 109 -11.02 -1.64 -2.15
C TYR A 109 -12.49 -1.83 -2.52
N GLU A 110 -13.11 -2.95 -2.12
CA GLU A 110 -14.53 -3.19 -2.38
C GLU A 110 -15.40 -2.13 -1.70
N ALA A 111 -15.14 -1.84 -0.41
CA ALA A 111 -15.84 -0.77 0.31
C ALA A 111 -15.61 0.62 -0.34
N GLN A 112 -14.37 0.95 -0.74
CA GLN A 112 -14.07 2.20 -1.43
C GLN A 112 -14.75 2.29 -2.80
N MET A 113 -14.82 1.18 -3.54
CA MET A 113 -15.51 1.11 -4.82
C MET A 113 -17.02 1.25 -4.69
N GLU A 114 -17.61 0.71 -3.63
CA GLU A 114 -19.03 0.92 -3.32
C GLU A 114 -19.30 2.39 -3.02
N ALA A 115 -18.51 3.02 -2.15
CA ALA A 115 -18.60 4.45 -1.87
C ALA A 115 -18.41 5.30 -3.15
N TYR A 116 -17.42 4.96 -3.99
CA TYR A 116 -17.18 5.64 -5.26
C TYR A 116 -18.33 5.47 -6.24
N LYS A 117 -18.92 4.27 -6.35
CA LYS A 117 -20.10 4.05 -7.19
C LYS A 117 -21.30 4.85 -6.70
N MET A 118 -21.51 4.93 -5.39
CA MET A 118 -22.59 5.74 -4.80
C MET A 118 -22.35 7.23 -5.04
N ALA A 119 -21.13 7.72 -4.85
CA ALA A 119 -20.75 9.11 -5.11
C ALA A 119 -20.85 9.46 -6.61
N SER A 120 -20.38 8.58 -7.50
CA SER A 120 -20.47 8.76 -8.95
C SER A 120 -21.91 8.63 -9.49
N ALA A 121 -22.82 7.99 -8.76
CA ALA A 121 -24.24 7.89 -9.10
C ALA A 121 -25.06 9.09 -8.60
N MET A 122 -24.51 9.91 -7.71
CA MET A 122 -25.08 11.22 -7.37
C MET A 122 -24.43 12.26 -8.28
N PRO A 123 -25.13 12.82 -9.28
CA PRO A 123 -24.62 13.99 -9.98
C PRO A 123 -24.63 15.14 -8.97
N THR A 124 -23.46 15.48 -8.43
CA THR A 124 -23.26 16.74 -7.73
C THR A 124 -23.49 17.85 -8.75
N SER A 125 -24.69 18.41 -8.73
CA SER A 125 -25.00 19.69 -9.34
C SER A 125 -24.30 20.78 -8.53
N GLU A 126 -23.04 21.03 -8.86
CA GLU A 126 -22.32 22.26 -8.52
C GLU A 126 -21.59 22.70 -9.80
N ASP A 127 -22.38 23.22 -10.74
CA ASP A 127 -21.90 24.33 -11.57
C ASP A 127 -22.55 25.58 -10.95
N GLU A 128 -21.68 26.41 -10.37
CA GLU A 128 -21.98 27.74 -9.87
C GLU A 128 -22.53 28.64 -10.99
N GLU A 129 -23.65 29.31 -10.74
CA GLU A 129 -23.87 30.72 -11.14
C GLU A 129 -24.67 31.45 -10.06
#